data_AF-A0AAD7AHP5-F1
#
_entry.id   AF-A0AAD7AHP5-F1
#
_cell.length_a   1.000
_cell.length_b   1.000
_cell.length_c   1.000
_cell.angle_alpha   90.00
_cell.angle_beta   90.00
_cell.angle_gamma   90.00
#
_symmetry.space_group_name_H-M   'P 1'
#
loop_
_entity.id
_entity.type
_entity.pdbx_description
1 polymer ?
#
loop_
_entity_poly.entity_id
_entity_poly.type
_entity_poly.pdbx_seq_one_letter_code
_entity_poly.pdbx_strand_id
1 'polypeptide(L)'
;MPEDLRRILWLRIGAHPAIVALVTVLVFTVLRRIFKLVKVAQTTNYFPKRYTPFQPFVLPGALFATSSWTDGVNWHWVRRFQTYSQNETVNLVPLLAGSAGLWTSNIDIGRQIVAGSHRSSFIRPGWTTLIFR
;
A
#
# COMPACT_ATOMS: atom_id res chain seq x y z
N MET A 1 27.86 33.30 6.11
CA MET A 1 28.45 32.02 5.67
C MET A 1 29.67 32.37 4.82
N PRO A 2 30.88 31.92 5.18
CA PRO A 2 32.10 32.33 4.49
C PRO A 2 32.15 31.78 3.06
N GLU A 3 32.52 32.64 2.09
CA GLU A 3 32.58 32.34 0.65
C GLU A 3 33.49 31.15 0.30
N ASP A 4 34.53 30.92 1.11
CA ASP A 4 35.48 29.81 0.91
C ASP A 4 34.82 28.44 1.09
N LEU A 5 33.88 28.32 2.04
CA LEU A 5 33.16 27.08 2.28
C LEU A 5 32.24 26.73 1.11
N ARG A 6 31.69 27.76 0.46
CA ARG A 6 30.80 27.62 -0.71
C ARG A 6 31.56 27.08 -1.92
N ARG A 7 32.77 27.59 -2.18
CA ARG A 7 33.63 27.11 -3.29
C ARG A 7 34.08 25.66 -3.10
N ILE A 8 34.43 25.27 -1.87
CA ILE A 8 34.84 23.88 -1.56
C ILE A 8 33.66 22.90 -1.74
N LEU A 9 32.45 23.30 -1.32
CA LEU A 9 31.23 22.52 -1.50
C LEU A 9 30.89 22.32 -2.99
N TRP A 10 30.97 23.38 -3.81
CA TRP A 10 30.74 23.29 -5.25
C TRP A 10 31.77 22.40 -5.97
N LEU A 11 33.05 22.48 -5.60
CA LEU A 11 34.11 21.62 -6.16
C LEU A 11 33.90 20.14 -5.82
N ARG A 12 33.45 19.81 -4.60
CA ARG A 12 33.15 18.43 -4.19
C ARG A 12 31.87 17.87 -4.79
N ILE A 13 30.82 18.67 -4.90
CA ILE A 13 29.54 18.27 -5.49
C ILE A 13 29.69 18.03 -7.01
N GLY A 14 30.49 18.87 -7.69
CA GLY A 14 30.83 18.69 -9.11
C GLY A 14 31.68 17.46 -9.42
N ALA A 15 32.40 16.91 -8.43
CA ALA A 15 33.26 15.74 -8.63
C ALA A 15 32.49 14.41 -8.74
N HIS A 16 31.26 14.33 -8.22
CA HIS A 16 30.47 13.08 -8.22
C HIS A 16 28.99 13.32 -8.57
N PRO A 17 28.67 13.78 -9.79
CA PRO A 17 27.29 14.02 -10.22
C PRO A 17 26.42 12.74 -10.14
N ALA A 18 27.02 11.56 -10.30
CA ALA A 18 26.34 10.27 -10.16
C ALA A 18 25.80 10.04 -8.74
N ILE A 19 26.54 10.42 -7.69
CA ILE A 19 26.10 10.24 -6.30
C ILE A 19 24.92 11.17 -6.02
N VAL A 20 25.00 12.42 -6.47
CA VAL A 20 23.92 13.40 -6.30
C VAL A 20 22.65 12.95 -7.04
N ALA A 21 22.79 12.42 -8.26
CA ALA A 21 21.68 11.86 -9.02
C ALA A 21 21.05 10.65 -8.32
N LEU A 22 21.85 9.74 -7.77
CA LEU A 22 21.34 8.56 -7.08
C LEU A 22 20.60 8.92 -5.78
N VAL A 23 21.15 9.86 -5.00
CA VAL A 23 20.51 10.36 -3.77
C VAL A 23 19.20 11.07 -4.09
N THR A 24 19.14 11.91 -5.13
CA THR A 24 17.91 12.62 -5.50
C THR A 24 16.81 11.66 -5.95
N VAL A 25 17.13 10.65 -6.76
CA VAL A 25 16.18 9.59 -7.14
C VAL A 25 15.71 8.80 -5.92
N LEU A 26 16.60 8.45 -5.00
CA LEU A 26 16.25 7.74 -3.77
C LEU A 26 15.29 8.58 -2.90
N VAL A 27 15.60 9.84 -2.67
CA VAL A 27 14.74 10.75 -1.87
C VAL A 27 13.37 10.90 -2.52
N PHE A 28 13.33 11.12 -3.84
CA PHE A 28 12.07 11.25 -4.58
C PHE A 28 11.20 10.00 -4.49
N THR A 29 11.80 8.82 -4.64
CA THR A 29 11.06 7.54 -4.57
C THR A 29 10.49 7.28 -3.16
N VAL A 30 11.27 7.58 -2.11
CA VAL A 30 10.82 7.46 -0.71
C VAL A 30 9.67 8.43 -0.42
N LEU A 31 9.81 9.72 -0.78
CA LEU A 31 8.75 10.72 -0.58
C LEU A 31 7.46 10.32 -1.29
N ARG A 32 7.56 9.91 -2.56
CA ARG A 32 6.41 9.42 -3.34
C ARG A 32 5.71 8.25 -2.64
N ARG A 33 6.47 7.35 -2.01
CA ARG A 33 5.91 6.21 -1.27
C ARG A 33 5.19 6.67 0.00
N ILE A 34 5.80 7.58 0.77
CA ILE A 34 5.18 8.16 1.97
C ILE A 34 3.85 8.82 1.63
N PHE A 35 3.79 9.67 0.60
CA PHE A 35 2.53 10.31 0.19
C PHE A 35 1.44 9.30 -0.17
N LYS A 36 1.79 8.20 -0.86
CA LYS A 36 0.84 7.12 -1.14
C LYS A 36 0.33 6.45 0.14
N LEU A 37 1.23 6.16 1.10
CA LEU A 37 0.85 5.54 2.36
C LEU A 37 -0.06 6.44 3.19
N VAL A 38 0.25 7.74 3.27
CA VAL A 38 -0.59 8.74 3.94
C VAL A 38 -1.97 8.81 3.29
N LYS A 39 -2.04 8.86 1.96
CA LYS A 39 -3.30 8.88 1.23
C LYS A 39 -4.14 7.63 1.50
N VAL A 40 -3.53 6.45 1.46
CA VAL A 40 -4.23 5.19 1.81
C VAL A 40 -4.69 5.21 3.26
N ALA A 41 -3.87 5.67 4.19
CA ALA A 41 -4.22 5.77 5.60
C ALA A 41 -5.43 6.70 5.82
N GLN A 42 -5.49 7.85 5.13
CA GLN A 42 -6.60 8.80 5.24
C GLN A 42 -7.90 8.27 4.60
N THR A 43 -7.80 7.61 3.45
CA THR A 43 -8.98 7.11 2.71
C THR A 43 -9.61 5.86 3.33
N THR A 44 -8.85 5.07 4.08
CA THR A 44 -9.29 3.75 4.59
C THR A 44 -9.40 3.70 6.10
N ASN A 45 -9.89 4.77 6.74
CA ASN A 45 -10.08 4.78 8.20
C ASN A 45 -11.20 3.85 8.71
N TYR A 46 -12.02 3.31 7.82
CA TYR A 46 -13.13 2.42 8.18
C TYR A 46 -12.71 0.96 8.40
N PHE A 47 -11.61 0.51 7.77
CA PHE A 47 -11.18 -0.90 7.84
C PHE A 47 -9.90 -1.04 8.67
N PRO A 48 -9.76 -2.13 9.44
CA PRO A 48 -8.51 -2.45 10.11
C PRO A 48 -7.37 -2.55 9.09
N LYS A 49 -6.24 -1.91 9.40
CA LYS A 49 -5.07 -1.86 8.53
C LYS A 49 -4.05 -2.88 8.99
N ARG A 50 -3.57 -3.69 8.05
CA ARG A 50 -2.47 -4.63 8.24
C ARG A 50 -1.30 -4.20 7.39
N TYR A 51 -0.19 -3.84 8.03
CA TYR A 51 1.03 -3.42 7.34
C TYR A 51 1.91 -4.62 7.03
N THR A 52 2.37 -4.72 5.79
CA THR A 52 3.31 -5.76 5.34
C THR A 52 4.46 -5.10 4.56
N PRO A 53 5.69 -5.63 4.58
CA PRO A 53 6.77 -5.10 3.74
C PRO A 53 6.42 -5.16 2.24
N PHE A 54 5.85 -6.28 1.80
CA PHE A 54 5.54 -6.54 0.40
C PHE A 54 4.12 -7.08 0.26
N GLN A 55 3.45 -6.74 -0.84
CA GLN A 55 2.18 -7.36 -1.18
C GLN A 55 2.40 -8.85 -1.52
N PRO A 56 1.55 -9.77 -1.03
CA PRO A 56 1.70 -11.21 -1.23
C PRO A 56 1.88 -11.64 -2.70
N PHE A 57 1.24 -10.93 -3.63
CA PHE A 57 1.24 -11.27 -5.06
C PHE A 57 2.29 -10.50 -5.89
N VAL A 58 3.15 -9.67 -5.28
CA VAL A 58 4.30 -9.11 -6.00
C VAL A 58 5.51 -10.01 -5.83
N LEU A 59 6.43 -10.00 -6.80
CA LEU A 59 7.63 -10.85 -6.83
C LEU A 59 8.32 -11.02 -5.47
N PRO A 60 8.67 -9.96 -4.72
CA PRO A 60 9.28 -10.12 -3.40
C PRO A 60 8.36 -10.84 -2.41
N GLY A 61 7.08 -10.47 -2.35
CA GLY A 61 6.11 -11.11 -1.46
C GLY A 61 5.80 -12.56 -1.84
N ALA A 62 5.95 -12.93 -3.11
CA ALA A 62 5.76 -14.29 -3.58
C ALA A 62 6.94 -15.21 -3.24
N LEU A 63 8.15 -14.65 -3.15
CA LEU A 63 9.36 -15.41 -2.80
C LEU A 63 9.48 -15.66 -1.30
N PHE A 64 8.95 -14.77 -0.46
CA PHE A 64 8.99 -14.95 0.99
C PHE A 64 7.85 -15.83 1.49
N ALA A 65 8.17 -16.81 2.34
CA ALA A 65 7.17 -17.56 3.08
C ALA A 65 6.46 -16.66 4.11
N THR A 66 5.21 -16.97 4.45
CA THR A 66 4.47 -16.24 5.48
C THR A 66 5.16 -16.41 6.84
N SER A 67 5.77 -15.34 7.34
CA SER A 67 6.42 -15.26 8.66
C SER A 67 5.68 -14.28 9.56
N SER A 68 6.11 -14.10 10.82
CA SER A 68 5.52 -13.11 11.75
C SER A 68 5.50 -11.68 11.19
N TRP A 69 6.48 -11.33 10.34
CA TRP A 69 6.70 -9.99 9.78
C TRP A 69 6.45 -9.89 8.26
N THR A 70 6.24 -11.01 7.55
CA THR A 70 5.92 -11.01 6.12
C THR A 70 4.62 -11.75 5.81
N ASP A 71 3.80 -11.15 4.95
CA ASP A 71 2.63 -11.81 4.39
C ASP A 71 2.98 -12.34 2.98
N GLY A 72 3.48 -13.58 2.93
CA GLY A 72 3.75 -14.30 1.68
C GLY A 72 2.48 -14.76 0.93
N VAL A 73 2.60 -15.42 -0.22
CA VAL A 73 1.44 -15.87 -1.03
C VAL A 73 0.38 -16.63 -0.22
N ASN A 74 0.80 -17.53 0.65
CA ASN A 74 -0.09 -18.37 1.46
C ASN A 74 -0.64 -17.68 2.72
N TRP A 75 -0.39 -16.37 2.92
CA TRP A 75 -0.75 -15.68 4.16
C TRP A 75 -2.25 -15.78 4.47
N HIS A 76 -3.09 -15.71 3.44
CA HIS A 76 -4.54 -15.77 3.56
C HIS A 76 -5.03 -17.11 4.08
N TRP A 77 -4.28 -18.20 3.86
CA TRP A 77 -4.56 -19.51 4.45
C TRP A 77 -4.00 -19.62 5.87
N VAL A 78 -2.72 -19.29 6.04
CA VAL A 78 -1.99 -19.46 7.30
C VAL A 78 -2.57 -18.59 8.42
N ARG A 79 -2.98 -17.36 8.09
CA ARG A 79 -3.42 -16.37 9.08
C ARG A 79 -4.93 -16.11 9.05
N ARG A 80 -5.75 -16.97 8.41
CA ARG A 80 -7.20 -16.74 8.25
C ARG A 80 -7.92 -16.49 9.57
N PHE A 81 -7.63 -17.32 10.58
CA PHE A 81 -8.32 -17.24 11.87
C PHE A 81 -7.87 -16.04 12.70
N GLN A 82 -6.65 -15.56 12.50
CA GLN A 82 -6.13 -14.39 13.20
C GLN A 82 -6.60 -13.10 12.53
N THR A 83 -6.42 -13.02 11.21
CA THR A 83 -6.67 -11.81 10.41
C THR A 83 -8.14 -11.40 10.45
N TYR A 84 -9.06 -12.38 10.34
CA TYR A 84 -10.49 -12.12 10.27
C TYR A 84 -11.21 -12.31 11.62
N SER A 85 -10.47 -12.45 12.72
CA SER A 85 -11.05 -12.68 14.06
C SER A 85 -11.93 -11.53 14.55
N GLN A 86 -11.56 -10.30 14.22
CA GLN A 86 -12.25 -9.09 14.69
C GLN A 86 -13.09 -8.42 13.60
N ASN A 87 -12.75 -8.63 12.33
CA ASN A 87 -13.40 -8.00 11.18
C ASN A 87 -13.30 -8.93 9.97
N GLU A 88 -14.40 -9.07 9.23
CA GLU A 88 -14.43 -9.88 8.01
C GLU A 88 -13.63 -9.27 6.86
N THR A 89 -13.39 -7.95 6.90
CA THR A 89 -12.66 -7.22 5.87
C THR A 89 -11.49 -6.46 6.49
N VAL A 90 -10.31 -6.63 5.90
CA VAL A 90 -9.07 -5.96 6.31
C VAL A 90 -8.43 -5.26 5.12
N ASN A 91 -7.79 -4.13 5.38
CA ASN A 91 -6.98 -3.44 4.38
C ASN A 91 -5.51 -3.83 4.53
N LEU A 92 -4.96 -4.52 3.53
CA LEU A 92 -3.55 -4.88 3.48
C LEU A 92 -2.77 -3.75 2.82
N VAL A 93 -1.86 -3.13 3.57
CA VAL A 93 -1.08 -1.96 3.13
C VAL A 93 0.39 -2.33 3.01
N PRO A 94 0.90 -2.54 1.78
CA PRO A 94 2.32 -2.84 1.57
C PRO A 94 3.18 -1.59 1.68
N LEU A 95 4.25 -1.66 2.48
CA LEU A 95 5.15 -0.54 2.74
C LEU A 95 6.14 -0.31 1.59
N LEU A 96 6.77 -1.36 1.06
CA LEU A 96 7.85 -1.26 0.09
C LEU A 96 7.37 -1.51 -1.35
N ALA A 97 6.77 -2.67 -1.61
CA ALA A 97 6.37 -3.07 -2.97
C ALA A 97 4.94 -3.62 -3.05
N GLY A 98 4.25 -3.26 -4.13
CA GLY A 98 2.84 -3.59 -4.36
C GLY A 98 1.86 -2.46 -4.05
N SER A 99 0.59 -2.74 -4.29
CA SER A 99 -0.57 -1.88 -4.05
C SER A 99 -1.33 -2.30 -2.80
N ALA A 100 -1.87 -1.32 -2.08
CA ALA A 100 -2.82 -1.59 -1.01
C ALA A 100 -4.09 -2.22 -1.58
N GLY A 101 -4.71 -3.12 -0.84
CA GLY A 101 -5.90 -3.84 -1.28
C GLY A 101 -6.77 -4.27 -0.11
N LEU A 102 -8.07 -4.32 -0.35
CA LEU A 102 -9.04 -4.87 0.58
C LEU A 102 -9.09 -6.39 0.41
N TRP A 103 -9.09 -7.07 1.55
CA TRP A 103 -9.21 -8.51 1.64
C TRP A 103 -10.39 -8.84 2.53
N THR A 104 -11.25 -9.73 2.08
CA THR A 104 -12.47 -10.09 2.80
C THR A 104 -12.64 -11.60 2.88
N SER A 105 -13.09 -12.09 4.03
CA SER A 105 -13.56 -13.46 4.21
C SER A 105 -15.06 -13.60 3.90
N ASN A 106 -15.78 -12.49 3.71
CA ASN A 106 -17.20 -12.52 3.42
C ASN A 106 -17.46 -12.87 1.95
N ILE A 107 -18.05 -14.05 1.72
CA ILE A 107 -18.31 -14.57 0.38
C ILE A 107 -19.35 -13.76 -0.39
N ASP A 108 -20.27 -13.07 0.30
CA ASP A 108 -21.29 -12.25 -0.34
C ASP A 108 -20.68 -10.98 -0.92
N ILE A 109 -19.72 -10.36 -0.23
CA ILE A 109 -18.91 -9.27 -0.80
C ILE A 109 -18.13 -9.78 -2.01
N GLY A 110 -17.51 -10.97 -1.91
CA GLY A 110 -16.81 -11.59 -3.04
C GLY A 110 -17.73 -11.79 -4.25
N ARG A 111 -18.95 -12.30 -4.03
CA ARG A 111 -19.96 -12.45 -5.09
C ARG A 111 -20.35 -11.11 -5.70
N GLN A 112 -20.52 -10.06 -4.91
CA GLN A 112 -20.83 -8.73 -5.43
C GLN A 112 -19.69 -8.18 -6.31
N ILE A 113 -18.43 -8.40 -5.93
CA ILE A 113 -17.28 -7.96 -6.73
C ILE A 113 -17.16 -8.76 -8.03
N VAL A 114 -17.36 -10.08 -7.96
CA VAL A 114 -17.24 -10.99 -9.13
C VAL A 114 -18.42 -10.80 -10.09
N ALA A 115 -19.65 -10.83 -9.57
CA ALA A 115 -20.87 -10.65 -10.37
C ALA A 115 -21.01 -9.21 -10.87
N GLY A 116 -20.58 -8.25 -10.07
CA GLY A 116 -20.63 -6.83 -10.38
C GLY A 116 -19.50 -6.33 -11.28
N SER A 117 -18.75 -7.24 -11.96
CA SER A 117 -17.73 -7.04 -13.00
C SER A 117 -16.92 -5.73 -12.96
N HIS A 118 -15.59 -5.80 -13.11
CA HIS A 118 -14.70 -4.61 -13.18
C HIS A 118 -15.09 -3.49 -14.18
N ARG A 119 -16.11 -3.70 -15.03
CA ARG A 119 -16.67 -2.72 -15.97
C ARG A 119 -18.06 -2.18 -15.61
N SER A 120 -18.78 -2.78 -14.67
CA SER A 120 -20.04 -2.22 -14.19
C SER A 120 -19.77 -1.29 -13.02
N SER A 121 -20.12 -0.02 -13.20
CA SER A 121 -20.24 0.90 -12.09
C SER A 121 -21.23 0.33 -11.08
N PHE A 122 -20.89 0.41 -9.79
CA PHE A 122 -21.86 0.11 -8.74
C PHE A 122 -23.01 1.12 -8.83
N ILE A 123 -24.17 0.68 -9.34
CA ILE A 123 -25.37 1.50 -9.41
C ILE A 123 -26.10 1.33 -8.09
N ARG A 124 -26.05 2.36 -7.25
CA ARG A 124 -26.86 2.39 -6.02
C ARG A 124 -28.35 2.42 -6.43
N PRO A 125 -29.19 1.48 -5.95
CA PRO A 125 -30.62 1.50 -6.26
C PRO A 125 -31.27 2.75 -5.66
N GLY A 126 -32.00 3.51 -6.48
CA GLY A 126 -32.53 4.84 -6.14
C GLY A 126 -33.40 4.87 -4.88
N TRP A 127 -34.10 3.79 -4.58
CA TRP A 127 -34.98 3.63 -3.42
C TRP A 127 -34.25 3.77 -2.07
N THR A 128 -32.96 3.44 -1.99
CA THR A 128 -32.18 3.58 -0.75
C THR A 128 -31.91 5.03 -0.35
N THR A 129 -32.05 5.98 -1.27
CA THR A 129 -31.85 7.41 -1.00
C THR A 129 -33.08 8.05 -0.33
N LEU A 130 -34.26 7.46 -0.51
CA LEU A 130 -35.53 7.99 0.02
C LEU A 130 -35.80 7.59 1.48
N ILE A 131 -35.11 6.57 2.00
CA ILE A 131 -35.37 5.99 3.34
C ILE A 131 -34.60 6.73 4.46
N PHE A 132 -33.53 7.45 4.13
CA PHE A 132 -32.69 8.18 5.10
C PHE A 132 -32.90 9.71 5.05
N ARG A 133 -34.09 10.17 4.68
CA ARG A 133 -34.43 11.59 4.63
C ARG A 133 -35.38 11.98 5.75
#